data_AF-A0A1V5JVY0-F1
#
_entry.id   AF-A0A1V5JVY0-F1
#
_cell.length_a   1.000
_cell.length_b   1.000
_cell.length_c   1.000
_cell.angle_alpha   90.00
_cell.angle_beta   90.00
_cell.angle_gamma   90.00
#
_symmetry.space_group_name_H-M   'P 1'
#
loop_
_entity.id
_entity.type
_entity.pdbx_description
1 polymer ?
#
loop_
_entity_poly.entity_id
_entity_poly.type
_entity_poly.pdbx_seq_one_letter_code
_entity_poly.pdbx_strand_id
1 'polypeptide(L)'
;MDQIPLFSSPGNHESHGSSGTRRPAYWNAQLRFPRNGPDRLKNQVYSFRYGKVLFLALDSQQKEQRPYGDILGPQKEWLQERLSTSRDLWKIAYFHKPFSPLVKGRTYDDVKEAFLPLFDRYHVDLVFNGHDHGLARTAPMREGKVVQGPSQGTVYYVVGRSGDKFYSDLLPPPEYLFFDPVKEQPNYLVVEVRGKSLTVSAHRSDGTLLDRFSFDKTEEKPTARE
;
A
#
# COMPACT_ATOMS: atom_id res chain seq x y z
N MET A 1 22.97 9.97 -12.12
CA MET A 1 22.49 9.60 -10.77
C MET A 1 21.54 8.41 -10.96
N ASP A 2 22.06 7.27 -11.42
CA ASP A 2 21.27 6.30 -12.20
C ASP A 2 21.22 4.90 -11.55
N GLN A 3 21.17 4.81 -10.21
CA GLN A 3 21.33 3.51 -9.53
C GLN A 3 20.31 3.21 -8.42
N ILE A 4 19.10 3.79 -8.46
CA ILE A 4 18.01 3.38 -7.56
C ILE A 4 16.90 2.75 -8.40
N PRO A 5 16.56 1.47 -8.21
CA PRO A 5 15.48 0.83 -8.94
C PRO A 5 14.13 1.45 -8.54
N LEU A 6 13.31 1.74 -9.55
CA LEU A 6 11.95 2.21 -9.36
C LEU A 6 10.98 1.02 -9.40
N PHE A 7 10.10 0.94 -8.39
CA PHE A 7 8.95 0.05 -8.37
C PHE A 7 7.71 0.89 -8.05
N SER A 8 6.65 0.71 -8.83
CA SER A 8 5.45 1.56 -8.80
C SER A 8 4.18 0.73 -8.99
N SER A 9 3.04 1.26 -8.53
CA SER A 9 1.69 0.72 -8.75
C SER A 9 0.81 1.73 -9.48
N PRO A 10 -0.11 1.30 -10.38
CA PRO A 10 -0.99 2.22 -11.09
C PRO A 10 -2.02 2.88 -10.17
N GLY A 11 -2.29 4.16 -10.42
CA GLY A 11 -3.37 4.94 -9.84
C GLY A 11 -4.51 5.19 -10.82
N ASN A 12 -5.53 5.94 -10.37
CA ASN A 12 -6.69 6.20 -11.21
C ASN A 12 -6.32 7.05 -12.45
N HIS A 13 -5.31 7.91 -12.32
CA HIS A 13 -4.82 8.75 -13.41
C HIS A 13 -4.20 7.94 -14.56
N GLU A 14 -3.61 6.78 -14.29
CA GLU A 14 -3.10 5.87 -15.34
C GLU A 14 -4.25 5.26 -16.15
N SER A 15 -5.44 5.20 -15.56
CA SER A 15 -6.66 4.62 -16.14
C SER A 15 -7.64 5.68 -16.68
N HIS A 16 -7.27 6.96 -16.69
CA HIS A 16 -8.06 8.02 -17.32
C HIS A 16 -7.68 8.20 -18.80
N GLY A 17 -8.67 8.45 -19.65
CA GLY A 17 -8.53 8.79 -21.07
C GLY A 17 -9.28 10.08 -21.42
N SER A 18 -9.16 10.54 -22.67
CA SER A 18 -9.76 11.80 -23.14
C SER A 18 -11.30 11.81 -23.08
N SER A 19 -11.94 10.65 -23.15
CA SER A 19 -13.40 10.51 -23.18
C SER A 19 -13.95 9.47 -22.20
N GLY A 20 -13.25 9.20 -21.09
CA GLY A 20 -13.66 8.22 -20.09
C GLY A 20 -12.49 7.47 -19.46
N THR A 21 -12.74 6.23 -19.02
CA THR A 21 -11.69 5.37 -18.48
C THR A 21 -11.04 4.53 -19.57
N ARG A 22 -9.82 4.05 -19.33
CA ARG A 22 -9.06 3.18 -20.21
C ARG A 22 -8.23 2.18 -19.40
N ARG A 23 -7.79 1.10 -20.04
CA ARG A 23 -6.67 0.31 -19.51
C ARG A 23 -5.42 1.19 -19.41
N PRO A 24 -4.50 0.95 -18.46
CA PRO A 24 -3.31 1.76 -18.27
C PRO A 24 -2.26 1.51 -19.37
N ALA A 25 -2.55 1.97 -20.59
CA ALA A 25 -1.75 1.68 -21.78
C ALA A 25 -0.40 2.40 -21.76
N TYR A 26 -0.36 3.67 -21.32
CA TYR A 26 0.91 4.42 -21.22
C TYR A 26 1.82 3.83 -20.14
N TRP A 27 1.25 3.44 -19.00
CA TRP A 27 1.96 2.68 -17.97
C TRP A 27 2.65 1.44 -18.55
N ASN A 28 1.91 0.62 -19.29
CA ASN A 28 2.44 -0.59 -19.90
C ASN A 28 3.45 -0.33 -21.03
N ALA A 29 3.35 0.82 -21.70
CA ALA A 29 4.29 1.22 -22.73
C ALA A 29 5.62 1.73 -22.14
N GLN A 30 5.56 2.53 -21.08
CA GLN A 30 6.69 3.29 -20.53
C GLN A 30 7.46 2.54 -19.44
N LEU A 31 6.79 1.72 -18.63
CA LEU A 31 7.38 1.07 -17.48
C LEU A 31 7.54 -0.44 -17.72
N ARG A 32 8.54 -1.01 -17.07
CA ARG A 32 8.82 -2.46 -17.09
C ARG A 32 9.04 -2.94 -15.66
N PHE A 33 8.09 -3.72 -15.16
CA PHE A 33 8.10 -4.34 -13.85
C PHE A 33 8.07 -5.87 -14.00
N PRO A 34 8.33 -6.63 -12.92
CA PRO A 34 8.18 -8.07 -12.94
C PRO A 34 6.80 -8.49 -13.48
N ARG A 35 6.76 -9.56 -14.28
CA ARG A 35 5.54 -10.06 -14.94
C ARG A 35 5.01 -11.32 -14.25
N ASN A 36 5.22 -11.41 -12.94
CA ASN A 36 4.88 -12.56 -12.09
C ASN A 36 3.55 -12.39 -11.34
N GLY A 37 2.70 -11.46 -11.79
CA GLY A 37 1.31 -11.28 -11.36
C GLY A 37 0.31 -12.04 -12.25
N PRO A 38 -1.00 -11.84 -12.03
CA PRO A 38 -2.05 -12.44 -12.87
C PRO A 38 -1.87 -12.11 -14.35
N ASP A 39 -2.17 -13.06 -15.24
CA ASP A 39 -1.90 -12.94 -16.68
C ASP A 39 -2.51 -11.68 -17.31
N ARG A 40 -3.72 -11.31 -16.90
CA ARG A 40 -4.45 -10.12 -17.38
C ARG A 40 -3.90 -8.80 -16.83
N LEU A 41 -3.05 -8.84 -15.81
CA LEU A 41 -2.55 -7.69 -15.06
C LEU A 41 -1.02 -7.65 -15.00
N LYS A 42 -0.36 -8.33 -15.95
CA LYS A 42 1.10 -8.25 -16.12
C LYS A 42 1.53 -6.78 -16.18
N ASN A 43 2.65 -6.49 -15.52
CA ASN A 43 3.23 -5.15 -15.41
C ASN A 43 2.43 -4.15 -14.56
N GLN A 44 1.27 -4.52 -14.01
CA GLN A 44 0.49 -3.71 -13.06
C GLN A 44 0.53 -4.30 -11.65
N VAL A 45 0.38 -5.62 -11.57
CA VAL A 45 0.39 -6.40 -10.34
C VAL A 45 1.60 -7.32 -10.37
N TYR A 46 2.40 -7.28 -9.31
CA TYR A 46 3.63 -8.06 -9.23
C TYR A 46 4.18 -8.08 -7.82
N SER A 47 5.23 -8.86 -7.63
CA SER A 47 6.00 -8.82 -6.39
C SER A 47 7.46 -9.07 -6.63
N PHE A 48 8.27 -8.60 -5.71
CA PHE A 48 9.71 -8.74 -5.71
C PHE A 48 10.21 -8.87 -4.28
N ARG A 49 11.48 -9.27 -4.15
CA ARG A 49 12.16 -9.32 -2.86
C ARG A 49 13.32 -8.35 -2.88
N TYR A 50 13.52 -7.68 -1.76
CA TYR A 50 14.72 -6.90 -1.49
C TYR A 50 15.18 -7.20 -0.06
N GLY A 51 16.31 -7.89 0.07
CA GLY A 51 16.71 -8.48 1.35
C GLY A 51 15.68 -9.48 1.87
N LYS A 52 15.22 -9.28 3.11
CA LYS A 52 14.22 -10.15 3.79
C LYS A 52 12.78 -9.66 3.67
N VAL A 53 12.52 -8.76 2.73
CA VAL A 53 11.21 -8.13 2.53
C VAL A 53 10.57 -8.64 1.24
N LEU A 54 9.35 -9.16 1.35
CA LEU A 54 8.46 -9.38 0.21
C LEU A 54 7.65 -8.11 -0.03
N PHE A 55 7.81 -7.52 -1.21
CA PHE A 55 7.01 -6.40 -1.68
C PHE A 55 5.90 -6.88 -2.62
N LEU A 56 4.67 -6.40 -2.42
CA LEU A 56 3.48 -6.73 -3.18
C LEU A 56 2.90 -5.45 -3.82
N ALA A 57 3.09 -5.28 -5.12
CA ALA A 57 2.46 -4.22 -5.90
C ALA A 57 1.07 -4.68 -6.35
N LEU A 58 0.02 -3.99 -5.92
CA LEU A 58 -1.37 -4.32 -6.27
C LEU A 58 -2.03 -3.17 -7.06
N ASP A 59 -3.13 -3.49 -7.74
CA ASP A 59 -3.93 -2.55 -8.51
C ASP A 59 -5.33 -2.39 -7.91
N SER A 60 -5.58 -1.21 -7.36
CA SER A 60 -6.85 -0.83 -6.74
C SER A 60 -7.84 -0.13 -7.70
N GLN A 61 -7.57 -0.08 -9.00
CA GLN A 61 -8.36 0.69 -9.98
C GLN A 61 -9.57 -0.08 -10.52
N GLN A 62 -10.22 -0.92 -9.71
CA GLN A 62 -11.37 -1.69 -10.14
C GLN A 62 -12.51 -0.79 -10.65
N LYS A 63 -12.72 0.36 -10.02
CA LYS A 63 -13.72 1.34 -10.47
C LYS A 63 -13.45 1.83 -11.89
N GLU A 64 -12.20 2.22 -12.19
CA GLU A 64 -11.82 2.77 -13.49
C GLU A 64 -11.73 1.68 -14.55
N GLN A 65 -11.26 0.49 -14.18
CA GLN A 65 -11.04 -0.61 -15.10
C GLN A 65 -12.26 -1.53 -15.27
N ARG A 66 -13.37 -1.29 -14.56
CA ARG A 66 -14.61 -2.09 -14.63
C ARG A 66 -15.10 -2.37 -16.07
N PRO A 67 -15.06 -1.43 -17.03
CA PRO A 67 -15.44 -1.72 -18.42
C PRO A 67 -14.59 -2.80 -19.10
N TYR A 68 -13.44 -3.15 -18.53
CA TYR A 68 -12.48 -4.12 -19.07
C TYR A 68 -12.45 -5.46 -18.32
N GLY A 69 -13.34 -5.61 -17.33
CA GLY A 69 -13.53 -6.82 -16.53
C GLY A 69 -13.18 -6.64 -15.05
N ASP A 70 -13.34 -7.74 -14.33
CA ASP A 70 -12.86 -7.87 -12.96
C ASP A 70 -11.33 -7.98 -12.94
N ILE A 71 -10.70 -7.09 -12.17
CA ILE A 71 -9.27 -7.11 -11.89
C ILE A 71 -8.98 -7.59 -10.46
N LEU A 72 -9.96 -7.61 -9.56
CA LEU A 72 -9.75 -7.95 -8.15
C LEU A 72 -9.78 -9.47 -7.91
N GLY A 73 -10.67 -10.22 -8.56
CA GLY A 73 -10.73 -11.68 -8.42
C GLY A 73 -9.40 -12.37 -8.72
N PRO A 74 -8.80 -12.15 -9.92
CA PRO A 74 -7.48 -12.73 -10.24
C PRO A 74 -6.36 -12.25 -9.31
N GLN A 75 -6.42 -11.00 -8.83
CA GLN A 75 -5.44 -10.51 -7.84
C GLN A 75 -5.59 -11.21 -6.50
N LYS A 76 -6.82 -11.48 -6.05
CA LYS A 76 -7.10 -12.16 -4.78
C LYS A 76 -6.54 -13.57 -4.77
N GLU A 77 -6.79 -14.34 -5.84
CA GLU A 77 -6.26 -15.71 -5.99
C GLU A 77 -4.73 -15.71 -5.99
N TRP A 78 -4.13 -14.85 -6.82
CA TRP A 78 -2.68 -14.71 -6.89
C TRP A 78 -2.07 -14.26 -5.56
N LEU A 79 -2.65 -13.26 -4.90
CA LEU A 79 -2.16 -12.73 -3.64
C LEU A 79 -2.22 -13.79 -2.53
N GLN A 80 -3.29 -14.58 -2.48
CA GLN A 80 -3.40 -15.72 -1.57
C GLN A 80 -2.29 -16.73 -1.80
N GLU A 81 -2.00 -17.10 -3.06
CA GLU A 81 -0.90 -18.01 -3.39
C GLU A 81 0.46 -17.44 -2.93
N ARG A 82 0.75 -16.17 -3.24
CA ARG A 82 2.02 -15.52 -2.88
C ARG A 82 2.20 -15.41 -1.37
N LEU A 83 1.14 -15.10 -0.64
CA LEU A 83 1.19 -14.95 0.82
C LEU A 83 1.25 -16.29 1.54
N SER A 84 0.51 -17.29 1.07
CA SER A 84 0.47 -18.63 1.70
C SER A 84 1.80 -19.37 1.62
N THR A 85 2.59 -19.12 0.58
CA THR A 85 3.90 -19.75 0.36
C THR A 85 5.08 -18.90 0.87
N SER A 86 4.83 -17.65 1.28
CA SER A 86 5.90 -16.75 1.73
C SER A 86 6.39 -17.10 3.14
N ARG A 87 7.72 -17.19 3.28
CA ARG A 87 8.44 -17.26 4.57
C ARG A 87 9.24 -15.98 4.83
N ASP A 88 8.94 -14.91 4.08
CA ASP A 88 9.65 -13.65 4.20
C ASP A 88 9.35 -12.99 5.55
N LEU A 89 10.38 -12.44 6.18
CA LEU A 89 10.30 -11.86 7.52
C LEU A 89 9.37 -10.64 7.55
N TRP A 90 9.47 -9.81 6.51
CA TRP A 90 8.65 -8.64 6.32
C TRP A 90 7.82 -8.77 5.04
N LYS A 91 6.55 -8.42 5.12
CA LYS A 91 5.63 -8.36 3.98
C LYS A 91 5.05 -6.95 3.89
N ILE A 92 5.32 -6.28 2.78
CA ILE A 92 4.88 -4.91 2.53
C ILE A 92 4.06 -4.89 1.25
N ALA A 93 2.82 -4.42 1.31
CA ALA A 93 2.03 -4.17 0.11
C ALA A 93 1.97 -2.68 -0.18
N TYR A 94 1.78 -2.34 -1.46
CA TYR A 94 1.49 -0.97 -1.85
C TYR A 94 0.56 -0.94 -3.07
N PHE A 95 -0.37 0.01 -3.04
CA PHE A 95 -1.36 0.26 -4.09
C PHE A 95 -1.98 1.63 -3.88
N HIS A 96 -2.66 2.15 -4.89
CA HIS A 96 -3.01 3.57 -4.91
C HIS A 96 -4.10 3.98 -3.90
N LYS A 97 -5.28 3.33 -3.89
CA LYS A 97 -6.45 3.76 -3.11
C LYS A 97 -6.47 3.10 -1.72
N PRO A 98 -6.52 3.87 -0.61
CA PRO A 98 -6.43 3.32 0.74
C PRO A 98 -7.68 2.59 1.21
N PHE A 99 -7.55 1.67 2.17
CA PHE A 99 -8.71 1.08 2.84
C PHE A 99 -9.39 2.05 3.80
N SER A 100 -8.67 2.98 4.42
CA SER A 100 -9.30 3.97 5.28
C SER A 100 -9.10 5.35 4.69
N PRO A 101 -9.98 5.80 3.77
CA PRO A 101 -9.81 7.08 3.13
C PRO A 101 -9.91 8.24 4.11
N LEU A 102 -9.15 9.29 3.83
CA LEU A 102 -9.11 10.53 4.61
C LEU A 102 -10.20 11.52 4.19
N VAL A 103 -10.87 11.29 3.07
CA VAL A 103 -11.98 12.13 2.61
C VAL A 103 -13.30 11.52 3.08
N LYS A 104 -14.08 12.31 3.83
CA LYS A 104 -15.36 11.88 4.42
C LYS A 104 -16.31 11.32 3.35
N GLY A 105 -16.90 10.16 3.63
CA GLY A 105 -17.89 9.51 2.77
C GLY A 105 -17.29 8.73 1.59
N ARG A 106 -15.96 8.70 1.43
CA ARG A 106 -15.29 7.91 0.41
C ARG A 106 -15.06 6.49 0.90
N THR A 107 -15.42 5.49 0.08
CA THR A 107 -15.15 4.07 0.35
C THR A 107 -14.61 3.37 -0.90
N TYR A 108 -13.94 2.25 -0.67
CA TYR A 108 -13.38 1.37 -1.70
C TYR A 108 -13.61 -0.08 -1.29
N ASP A 109 -14.88 -0.42 -1.08
CA ASP A 109 -15.26 -1.66 -0.40
C ASP A 109 -14.88 -2.91 -1.21
N ASP A 110 -14.92 -2.83 -2.53
CA ASP A 110 -14.44 -3.89 -3.42
C ASP A 110 -12.94 -4.20 -3.20
N VAL A 111 -12.10 -3.17 -3.11
CA VAL A 111 -10.66 -3.32 -2.82
C VAL A 111 -10.43 -3.88 -1.41
N LYS A 112 -11.20 -3.43 -0.41
CA LYS A 112 -11.12 -3.96 0.96
C LYS A 112 -11.47 -5.45 1.00
N GLU A 113 -12.61 -5.82 0.45
CA GLU A 113 -13.11 -7.20 0.43
C GLU A 113 -12.16 -8.15 -0.29
N ALA A 114 -11.45 -7.67 -1.31
CA ALA A 114 -10.48 -8.45 -2.05
C ALA A 114 -9.20 -8.72 -1.23
N PHE A 115 -8.67 -7.72 -0.53
CA PHE A 115 -7.30 -7.75 -0.01
C PHE A 115 -7.20 -7.80 1.51
N LEU A 116 -8.06 -7.08 2.25
CA LEU A 116 -7.99 -6.98 3.71
C LEU A 116 -8.03 -8.36 4.40
N PRO A 117 -8.91 -9.31 4.04
CA PRO A 117 -8.92 -10.63 4.67
C PRO A 117 -7.61 -11.42 4.47
N LEU A 118 -6.91 -11.19 3.35
CA LEU A 118 -5.63 -11.85 3.08
C LEU A 118 -4.49 -11.21 3.88
N PHE A 119 -4.51 -9.90 4.05
CA PHE A 119 -3.54 -9.19 4.89
C PHE A 119 -3.66 -9.62 6.35
N ASP A 120 -4.90 -9.74 6.86
CA ASP A 120 -5.16 -10.23 8.21
C ASP A 120 -4.76 -11.71 8.38
N ARG A 121 -5.14 -12.58 7.43
CA ARG A 121 -4.86 -14.02 7.50
C ARG A 121 -3.37 -14.35 7.45
N TYR A 122 -2.63 -13.69 6.56
CA TYR A 122 -1.21 -14.02 6.31
C TYR A 122 -0.22 -13.06 6.97
N HIS A 123 -0.75 -12.10 7.74
CA HIS A 123 0.00 -11.07 8.44
C HIS A 123 0.94 -10.29 7.51
N VAL A 124 0.35 -9.34 6.79
CA VAL A 124 1.08 -8.28 6.09
C VAL A 124 1.42 -7.19 7.12
N ASP A 125 2.68 -6.77 7.17
CA ASP A 125 3.16 -5.85 8.21
C ASP A 125 2.73 -4.41 7.92
N LEU A 126 2.90 -4.01 6.67
CA LEU A 126 2.74 -2.63 6.20
C LEU A 126 2.02 -2.58 4.88
N VAL A 127 1.11 -1.61 4.77
CA VAL A 127 0.44 -1.28 3.53
C VAL A 127 0.58 0.21 3.25
N PHE A 128 1.22 0.55 2.14
CA PHE A 128 1.39 1.93 1.70
C PHE A 128 0.35 2.29 0.64
N ASN A 129 -0.29 3.44 0.84
CA ASN A 129 -1.28 3.96 -0.09
C ASN A 129 -1.00 5.42 -0.47
N GLY A 130 -1.57 5.84 -1.59
CA GLY A 130 -1.58 7.24 -2.02
C GLY A 130 -3.01 7.75 -2.11
N HIS A 131 -3.33 8.39 -3.25
CA HIS A 131 -4.65 8.88 -3.66
C HIS A 131 -5.26 10.01 -2.82
N ASP A 132 -5.26 9.87 -1.50
CA ASP A 132 -5.67 10.93 -0.59
C ASP A 132 -4.45 11.79 -0.30
N HIS A 133 -4.48 13.05 -0.73
CA HIS A 133 -3.32 13.94 -0.73
C HIS A 133 -3.03 14.50 0.66
N GLY A 134 -2.83 13.57 1.60
CA GLY A 134 -2.52 13.74 3.01
C GLY A 134 -1.42 12.77 3.44
N LEU A 135 -1.02 12.87 4.70
CA LEU A 135 -0.15 11.92 5.37
C LEU A 135 -0.88 11.40 6.59
N ALA A 136 -1.14 10.11 6.66
CA ALA A 136 -1.91 9.55 7.77
C ALA A 136 -1.56 8.08 8.01
N ARG A 137 -1.36 7.70 9.28
CA ARG A 137 -1.04 6.34 9.67
C ARG A 137 -2.02 5.79 10.70
N THR A 138 -2.50 4.57 10.46
CA THR A 138 -3.36 3.85 11.39
C THR A 138 -2.58 3.33 12.60
N ALA A 139 -3.30 3.02 13.69
CA ALA A 139 -2.85 2.01 14.62
C ALA A 139 -2.68 0.65 13.91
N PRO A 140 -2.00 -0.34 14.51
CA PRO A 140 -2.07 -1.70 14.02
C PRO A 140 -3.52 -2.18 13.98
N MET A 141 -3.95 -2.73 12.85
CA MET A 141 -5.32 -3.16 12.61
C MET A 141 -5.38 -4.65 12.27
N ARG A 142 -6.39 -5.34 12.78
CA ARG A 142 -6.75 -6.69 12.37
C ARG A 142 -8.26 -6.89 12.50
N GLU A 143 -8.89 -7.48 11.49
CA GLU A 143 -10.33 -7.77 11.49
C GLU A 143 -11.17 -6.52 11.79
N GLY A 144 -10.74 -5.38 11.25
CA GLY A 144 -11.40 -4.08 11.43
C GLY A 144 -11.25 -3.45 12.81
N LYS A 145 -10.37 -3.97 13.68
CA LYS A 145 -10.16 -3.47 15.04
C LYS A 145 -8.70 -3.06 15.26
N VAL A 146 -8.52 -2.05 16.12
CA VAL A 146 -7.20 -1.68 16.65
C VAL A 146 -6.68 -2.81 17.54
N VAL A 147 -5.44 -3.24 17.32
CA VAL A 147 -4.73 -4.23 18.14
C VAL A 147 -3.51 -3.61 18.83
N GLN A 148 -2.96 -4.29 19.84
CA GLN A 148 -2.01 -3.67 20.77
C GLN A 148 -0.69 -3.28 20.10
N GLY A 149 -0.26 -4.05 19.10
CA GLY A 149 1.03 -3.82 18.49
C GLY A 149 1.13 -4.31 17.05
N PRO A 150 2.16 -3.86 16.32
CA PRO A 150 2.33 -4.20 14.92
C PRO A 150 2.60 -5.69 14.64
N SER A 151 2.98 -6.46 15.66
CA SER A 151 3.07 -7.94 15.59
C SER A 151 1.71 -8.64 15.52
N GLN A 152 0.63 -7.94 15.87
CA GLN A 152 -0.72 -8.49 15.92
C GLN A 152 -1.60 -8.06 14.75
N GLY A 153 -1.17 -7.09 13.95
CA GLY A 153 -1.99 -6.51 12.88
C GLY A 153 -1.19 -5.66 11.89
N THR A 154 -1.85 -5.30 10.80
CA THR A 154 -1.28 -4.52 9.70
C THR A 154 -1.32 -3.03 10.03
N VAL A 155 -0.25 -2.28 9.73
CA VAL A 155 -0.29 -0.81 9.74
C VAL A 155 -0.53 -0.29 8.32
N TYR A 156 -1.53 0.57 8.15
CA TYR A 156 -1.84 1.26 6.89
C TYR A 156 -1.32 2.69 6.96
N TYR A 157 -0.60 3.10 5.92
CA TYR A 157 -0.01 4.44 5.85
C TYR A 157 -0.30 5.09 4.50
N VAL A 158 -1.13 6.12 4.53
CA VAL A 158 -1.40 7.03 3.41
C VAL A 158 -0.25 8.04 3.30
N VAL A 159 0.38 8.10 2.13
CA VAL A 159 1.51 8.97 1.78
C VAL A 159 1.20 9.58 0.41
N GLY A 160 0.10 10.33 0.33
CA GLY A 160 -0.50 10.68 -0.96
C GLY A 160 -0.09 12.03 -1.52
N ARG A 161 0.85 12.76 -0.89
CA ARG A 161 1.27 14.09 -1.34
C ARG A 161 2.74 14.14 -1.70
N SER A 162 3.09 13.65 -2.88
CA SER A 162 4.44 13.81 -3.47
C SER A 162 4.58 15.02 -4.40
N GLY A 163 3.56 15.87 -4.50
CA GLY A 163 3.54 17.07 -5.35
C GLY A 163 2.58 18.14 -4.84
N ASP A 164 2.22 19.09 -5.69
CA ASP A 164 1.62 20.35 -5.22
C ASP A 164 0.14 20.25 -4.87
N LYS A 165 -0.61 19.33 -5.49
CA LYS A 165 -2.04 19.15 -5.23
C LYS A 165 -2.24 18.62 -3.81
N PHE A 166 -3.08 19.26 -3.02
CA PHE A 166 -3.51 18.81 -1.68
C PHE A 166 -5.02 18.94 -1.51
N TYR A 167 -5.56 18.30 -0.48
CA TYR A 167 -6.98 18.39 -0.12
C TYR A 167 -7.15 19.23 1.14
N SER A 168 -8.15 20.11 1.16
CA SER A 168 -8.43 20.97 2.31
C SER A 168 -9.36 20.31 3.32
N ASP A 169 -10.07 19.26 2.92
CA ASP A 169 -11.19 18.58 3.59
C ASP A 169 -10.83 17.18 4.11
N LEU A 170 -9.56 16.95 4.43
CA LEU A 170 -9.10 15.70 5.03
C LEU A 170 -9.54 15.61 6.49
N LEU A 171 -10.19 14.50 6.83
CA LEU A 171 -10.64 14.15 8.16
C LEU A 171 -10.31 12.67 8.43
N PRO A 172 -9.19 12.38 9.12
CA PRO A 172 -8.80 10.99 9.37
C PRO A 172 -9.83 10.29 10.26
N PRO A 173 -10.18 9.03 9.96
CA PRO A 173 -10.96 8.17 10.85
C PRO A 173 -10.31 7.92 12.22
N PRO A 174 -11.06 7.48 13.25
CA PRO A 174 -10.54 7.32 14.62
C PRO A 174 -9.41 6.31 14.79
N GLU A 175 -9.25 5.36 13.85
CA GLU A 175 -8.16 4.38 13.88
C GLU A 175 -6.78 4.98 13.53
N TYR A 176 -6.71 6.25 13.12
CA TYR A 176 -5.46 6.94 12.81
C TYR A 176 -4.75 7.47 14.05
N LEU A 177 -3.48 7.07 14.24
CA LEU A 177 -2.62 7.56 15.33
C LEU A 177 -1.81 8.79 14.94
N PHE A 178 -1.61 9.00 13.64
CA PHE A 178 -0.90 10.15 13.11
C PHE A 178 -1.64 10.70 11.89
N PHE A 179 -1.69 12.02 11.79
CA PHE A 179 -2.25 12.73 10.66
C PHE A 179 -1.57 14.08 10.48
N ASP A 180 -1.13 14.36 9.26
CA ASP A 180 -0.75 15.68 8.78
C ASP A 180 -1.45 15.91 7.43
N PRO A 181 -2.22 17.00 7.26
CA PRO A 181 -2.95 17.27 6.05
C PRO A 181 -2.06 17.63 4.86
N VAL A 182 -0.74 17.79 5.05
CA VAL A 182 0.18 17.98 3.92
C VAL A 182 0.66 19.39 3.76
N LYS A 183 -0.22 20.35 4.07
CA LYS A 183 -0.55 21.52 3.19
C LYS A 183 0.63 22.39 2.78
N GLU A 184 1.68 22.44 3.58
CA GLU A 184 2.86 23.28 3.35
C GLU A 184 3.81 22.70 2.28
N GLN A 185 4.13 21.41 2.34
CA GLN A 185 5.12 20.80 1.43
C GLN A 185 4.76 19.36 1.04
N PRO A 186 5.27 18.86 -0.10
CA PRO A 186 5.28 17.43 -0.41
C PRO A 186 5.98 16.60 0.67
N ASN A 187 5.69 15.30 0.72
CA ASN A 187 6.31 14.36 1.63
C ASN A 187 6.76 13.07 0.93
N TYR A 188 7.62 12.33 1.63
CA TYR A 188 8.07 11.00 1.27
C TYR A 188 8.28 10.15 2.53
N LEU A 189 8.33 8.82 2.34
CA LEU A 189 8.74 7.89 3.39
C LEU A 189 10.16 7.39 3.16
N VAL A 190 10.84 7.07 4.26
CA VAL A 190 12.03 6.22 4.29
C VAL A 190 11.69 4.98 5.11
N VAL A 191 12.00 3.80 4.57
CA VAL A 191 11.84 2.51 5.27
C VAL A 191 13.21 1.89 5.45
N GLU A 192 13.62 1.75 6.70
CA GLU A 192 14.88 1.10 7.09
C GLU A 192 14.59 -0.28 7.67
N VAL A 193 15.20 -1.33 7.11
CA VAL A 193 15.06 -2.70 7.60
C VAL A 193 16.40 -3.21 8.13
N ARG A 194 16.44 -3.58 9.41
CA ARG A 194 17.61 -4.11 10.11
C ARG A 194 17.25 -5.43 10.79
N GLY A 195 17.35 -6.52 10.02
CA GLY A 195 17.00 -7.85 10.51
C GLY A 195 15.53 -7.91 10.95
N LYS A 196 15.31 -8.12 12.25
CA LYS A 196 13.98 -8.20 12.90
C LYS A 196 13.43 -6.84 13.35
N SER A 197 14.12 -5.74 13.07
CA SER A 197 13.60 -4.39 13.25
C SER A 197 13.34 -3.72 11.90
N LEU A 198 12.21 -3.02 11.81
CA LEU A 198 11.84 -2.18 10.67
C LEU A 198 11.41 -0.82 11.20
N THR A 199 11.98 0.26 10.67
CA THR A 199 11.61 1.63 10.99
C THR A 199 11.06 2.33 9.76
N VAL A 200 9.98 3.06 9.92
CA VAL A 200 9.42 3.94 8.89
C VAL A 200 9.46 5.37 9.42
N SER A 201 9.97 6.29 8.61
CA SER A 201 9.95 7.73 8.88
C SER A 201 9.34 8.49 7.71
N ALA A 202 8.47 9.45 8.03
CA ALA A 202 7.89 10.36 7.06
C ALA A 202 8.57 11.71 7.14
N HIS A 203 8.89 12.29 5.98
CA HIS A 203 9.61 13.55 5.87
C HIS A 203 8.90 14.48 4.91
N ARG A 204 8.99 15.80 5.16
CA ARG A 204 8.73 16.82 4.15
C ARG A 204 9.83 16.81 3.09
N SER A 205 9.59 17.46 1.94
CA SER A 205 10.57 17.60 0.87
C SER A 205 11.89 18.26 1.29
N ASP A 206 11.87 19.10 2.33
CA ASP A 206 13.08 19.71 2.91
C ASP A 206 13.82 18.79 3.93
N GLY A 207 13.32 17.58 4.16
CA GLY A 207 13.88 16.60 5.09
C GLY A 207 13.31 16.65 6.50
N THR A 208 12.47 17.63 6.83
CA THR A 208 11.83 17.75 8.15
C THR A 208 11.04 16.49 8.50
N LEU A 209 11.34 15.88 9.64
CA LEU A 209 10.64 14.69 10.14
C LEU A 209 9.21 15.05 10.58
N LEU A 210 8.23 14.31 10.06
CA LEU A 210 6.81 14.43 10.39
C LEU A 210 6.33 13.35 11.35
N ASP A 211 6.69 12.10 11.07
CA ASP A 211 6.27 10.93 11.83
C ASP A 211 7.36 9.86 11.81
N ARG A 212 7.39 9.02 12.85
CA ARG A 212 8.30 7.88 12.93
C ARG A 212 7.72 6.77 13.79
N PHE A 213 7.81 5.54 13.32
CA PHE A 213 7.44 4.36 14.09
C PHE A 213 8.30 3.15 13.70
N SER A 214 8.32 2.13 14.54
CA SER A 214 9.10 0.92 14.31
C SER A 214 8.33 -0.35 14.68
N PHE A 215 8.73 -1.44 14.05
CA PHE A 215 8.32 -2.81 14.32
C PHE A 215 9.52 -3.56 14.86
N ASP A 216 9.28 -4.46 15.81
CA ASP A 216 10.29 -5.39 16.30
C ASP A 216 9.71 -6.79 16.42
N LYS A 217 10.27 -7.73 15.64
CA LYS A 217 9.91 -9.16 15.65
C LYS A 217 10.87 -10.02 16.48
N THR A 218 11.72 -9.42 17.31
CA THR A 218 12.57 -10.16 18.26
C THR A 218 11.74 -10.83 19.35
N GLU A 219 10.63 -10.24 19.76
CA GLU A 219 9.76 -10.73 20.83
C GLU A 219 8.68 -11.74 20.37
N GLU A 220 8.56 -12.00 19.06
CA GLU A 220 7.59 -12.95 18.54
C GLU A 220 8.06 -14.40 18.78
N LYS A 221 7.49 -15.05 19.80
CA LYS A 221 7.48 -16.52 19.86
C LYS A 221 6.75 -17.04 18.61
N PRO A 222 7.25 -18.12 17.96
CA PRO A 222 6.54 -18.71 16.85
C PRO A 222 5.19 -19.20 17.35
N THR A 223 4.10 -18.58 16.90
CA THR A 223 2.80 -19.21 17.02
C THR A 223 2.82 -20.44 16.12
N ALA A 224 2.73 -21.61 16.75
CA ALA A 224 2.55 -22.86 16.04
C ALA A 224 1.33 -22.69 15.11
N ARG A 225 1.56 -22.86 13.81
CA ARG A 225 0.47 -22.98 12.85
C ARG A 225 0.00 -24.43 12.94
N GLU A 226 -1.21 -24.64 13.45
CA GLU A 226 -1.99 -25.87 13.23
C GLU A 226 -2.40 -25.99 11.76
#